data_AF-A0A8S9GHS1-F1
#
_entry.id   AF-A0A8S9GHS1-F1
#
_cell.length_a   1.000
_cell.length_b   1.000
_cell.length_c   1.000
_cell.angle_alpha   90.00
_cell.angle_beta   90.00
_cell.angle_gamma   90.00
#
_symmetry.space_group_name_H-M   'P 1'
#
loop_
_entity.id
_entity.type
_entity.pdbx_description
1 polymer ?
#
loop_
_entity_poly.entity_id
_entity_poly.type
_entity_poly.pdbx_seq_one_letter_code
_entity_poly.pdbx_strand_id
1 'polypeptide(L)'
;MPSLISHVKSAVKEVLKGKQLKDVLTTRTLEETVIRILGLFMSTGSPHHWIDYLMMPQDTTTDVSSSDATVTKFHLLVTETREVLTSNEFTDVVEIALKSCTVALVEEMETQPGLGTGIQLAKLLPQIEKTVPEISAVPDKNRFLQLIRDLPQVHLFFTLLYSKPL
;
A
#
# COMPACT_ATOMS: atom_id res chain seq x y z
N MET A 1 11.87 4.13 5.38
CA MET A 1 10.63 4.50 6.12
C MET A 1 10.35 6.00 6.20
N PRO A 2 11.29 6.90 6.58
CA PRO A 2 10.97 8.33 6.69
C PRO A 2 10.52 8.98 5.36
N SER A 3 11.15 8.59 4.25
CA SER A 3 10.79 9.04 2.89
C SER A 3 9.38 8.60 2.49
N LEU A 4 9.01 7.33 2.73
CA LEU A 4 7.67 6.81 2.51
C LEU A 4 6.61 7.67 3.22
N ILE A 5 6.81 7.92 4.52
CA ILE A 5 5.88 8.75 5.32
C ILE A 5 5.77 10.16 4.73
N SER A 6 6.89 10.76 4.33
CA SER A 6 6.92 12.10 3.73
C SER A 6 6.10 12.16 2.44
N HIS A 7 6.25 11.18 1.55
CA HIS A 7 5.54 11.16 0.27
C HIS A 7 4.06 10.85 0.42
N VAL A 8 3.68 9.93 1.32
CA VAL A 8 2.27 9.71 1.66
C VAL A 8 1.65 10.98 2.24
N LYS A 9 2.34 11.69 3.14
CA LYS A 9 1.88 12.99 3.66
C LYS A 9 1.68 14.02 2.54
N SER A 10 2.56 14.04 1.54
CA SER A 10 2.40 14.93 0.39
C SER A 10 1.16 14.57 -0.43
N ALA A 11 0.90 13.28 -0.68
CA ALA A 11 -0.30 12.84 -1.37
C ALA A 11 -1.57 13.20 -0.59
N VAL A 12 -1.57 13.00 0.74
CA VAL A 12 -2.66 13.41 1.63
C VAL A 12 -2.92 14.92 1.51
N LYS A 13 -1.86 15.75 1.56
CA LYS A 13 -1.98 17.21 1.46
C LYS A 13 -2.60 17.64 0.12
N GLU A 14 -2.19 17.03 -0.98
CA GLU A 14 -2.73 17.36 -2.30
C GLU A 14 -4.18 16.87 -2.47
N VAL A 15 -4.53 15.67 -2.00
CA VAL A 15 -5.92 15.17 -2.10
C VAL A 15 -6.88 15.94 -1.20
N LEU A 16 -6.45 16.33 0.00
CA LEU A 16 -7.26 17.12 0.94
C LEU A 16 -7.17 18.63 0.68
N LYS A 17 -6.44 19.08 -0.34
CA LYS A 17 -6.29 20.49 -0.66
C LYS A 17 -7.65 21.16 -0.88
N GLY A 18 -7.88 22.26 -0.16
CA GLY A 18 -9.13 23.01 -0.20
C GLY A 18 -10.26 22.44 0.68
N LYS A 19 -10.10 21.25 1.28
CA LYS A 19 -11.05 20.76 2.29
C LYS A 19 -10.92 21.56 3.59
N GLN A 20 -12.04 21.79 4.26
CA GLN A 20 -12.13 22.44 5.55
C GLN A 20 -12.50 21.43 6.64
N LEU A 21 -12.09 21.71 7.87
CA LEU A 21 -12.39 20.85 9.03
C LEU A 21 -13.90 20.66 9.28
N LYS A 22 -14.73 21.60 8.81
CA LYS A 22 -16.19 21.54 8.89
C LYS A 22 -16.85 20.71 7.80
N ASP A 23 -16.10 20.32 6.76
CA ASP A 23 -16.63 19.53 5.65
C ASP A 23 -17.06 18.17 6.17
N VAL A 24 -18.22 17.71 5.70
CA VAL A 24 -18.80 16.43 6.10
C VAL A 24 -18.34 15.36 5.13
N LEU A 25 -17.81 14.27 5.66
CA LEU A 25 -17.47 13.05 4.91
C LEU A 25 -18.42 11.93 5.34
N THR A 26 -18.98 11.25 4.33
CA THR A 26 -19.66 9.97 4.48
C THR A 26 -18.67 8.82 4.31
N THR A 27 -19.07 7.61 4.71
CA THR A 27 -18.38 6.35 4.42
C THR A 27 -17.82 6.30 2.99
N ARG A 28 -18.70 6.50 2.00
CA ARG A 28 -18.32 6.46 0.58
C ARG A 28 -17.25 7.48 0.23
N THR A 29 -17.44 8.73 0.64
CA THR A 29 -16.47 9.79 0.32
C THR A 29 -15.14 9.60 1.04
N LEU A 30 -15.13 8.93 2.19
CA LEU A 30 -13.91 8.56 2.91
C LEU A 30 -13.16 7.48 2.15
N GLU A 31 -13.85 6.40 1.74
CA GLU A 31 -13.30 5.34 0.91
C GLU A 31 -12.67 5.90 -0.37
N GLU A 32 -13.43 6.70 -1.13
CA GLU A 32 -12.96 7.36 -2.36
C GLU A 32 -11.76 8.28 -2.09
N THR A 33 -11.74 8.97 -0.95
CA THR A 33 -10.62 9.84 -0.56
C THR A 33 -9.36 9.03 -0.28
N VAL A 34 -9.46 7.91 0.45
CA VAL A 34 -8.30 7.05 0.77
C VAL A 34 -7.77 6.38 -0.51
N ILE A 35 -8.66 5.86 -1.37
CA ILE A 35 -8.27 5.29 -2.67
C ILE A 35 -7.52 6.34 -3.51
N ARG A 36 -8.01 7.59 -3.53
CA ARG A 36 -7.36 8.68 -4.27
C ARG A 36 -5.98 9.04 -3.69
N ILE A 37 -5.82 9.00 -2.37
CA ILE A 37 -4.51 9.21 -1.72
C ILE A 37 -3.53 8.11 -2.13
N LEU A 38 -3.95 6.85 -2.06
CA LEU A 38 -3.12 5.70 -2.44
C LEU A 38 -2.76 5.75 -3.93
N GLY A 39 -3.74 6.01 -4.81
CA GLY A 39 -3.52 6.15 -6.24
C GLY A 39 -2.54 7.28 -6.57
N LEU A 40 -2.73 8.47 -5.96
CA LEU A 40 -1.80 9.59 -6.15
C LEU A 40 -0.40 9.26 -5.66
N PHE A 41 -0.27 8.63 -4.49
CA PHE A 41 1.03 8.19 -3.97
C PHE A 41 1.72 7.22 -4.93
N MET A 42 1.02 6.21 -5.43
CA MET A 42 1.58 5.19 -6.33
C MET A 42 1.93 5.73 -7.72
N SER A 43 1.24 6.77 -8.19
CA SER A 43 1.48 7.40 -9.49
C SER A 43 2.44 8.61 -9.44
N THR A 44 2.92 9.01 -8.27
CA THR A 44 3.81 10.17 -8.13
C THR A 44 5.26 9.80 -8.40
N GLY A 45 5.90 10.53 -9.32
CA GLY A 45 7.29 10.33 -9.70
C GLY A 45 7.42 9.42 -10.92
N SER A 46 8.46 8.58 -10.94
CA SER A 46 8.62 7.58 -11.98
C SER A 46 7.62 6.43 -11.81
N PRO A 47 7.24 5.74 -12.91
CA PRO A 47 6.47 4.50 -12.81
C PRO A 47 7.11 3.54 -11.81
N HIS A 48 6.30 2.96 -10.93
CA HIS A 48 6.73 2.02 -9.90
C HIS A 48 7.73 2.54 -8.85
N HIS A 49 7.90 3.86 -8.71
CA HIS A 49 8.78 4.47 -7.69
C HIS A 49 8.47 3.99 -6.25
N TRP A 50 7.24 3.55 -5.99
CA TRP A 50 6.87 2.98 -4.69
C TRP A 50 7.61 1.66 -4.36
N ILE A 51 8.15 0.95 -5.34
CA ILE A 51 8.97 -0.27 -5.13
C ILE A 51 10.30 0.06 -4.45
N ASP A 52 10.82 1.28 -4.61
CA ASP A 52 12.09 1.68 -4.00
C ASP A 52 11.99 1.83 -2.47
N TYR A 53 10.78 1.77 -1.90
CA TYR A 53 10.59 1.61 -0.45
C TYR A 53 10.70 0.15 0.01
N LEU A 54 10.58 -0.81 -0.90
CA LEU A 54 10.64 -2.25 -0.64
C LEU A 54 12.03 -2.83 -0.95
N MET A 55 12.70 -2.29 -1.97
CA MET A 55 14.02 -2.75 -2.42
C MET A 55 14.93 -1.57 -2.76
N MET A 56 16.25 -1.75 -2.66
CA MET A 56 17.24 -0.71 -2.96
C MET A 56 17.17 -0.24 -4.42
N PRO A 57 17.25 1.07 -4.72
CA PRO A 57 17.17 1.60 -6.08
C PRO A 57 18.21 0.98 -7.02
N GLN A 58 17.84 0.85 -8.31
CA GLN A 58 18.61 0.18 -9.36
C GLN A 58 20.07 0.66 -9.46
N ASP A 59 20.34 1.94 -9.20
CA ASP A 59 21.67 2.55 -9.35
C ASP A 59 22.60 2.37 -8.13
N THR A 60 22.15 1.65 -7.10
CA THR A 60 22.97 1.37 -5.90
C THR A 60 23.71 0.05 -5.95
N THR A 61 23.67 -0.66 -7.09
CA THR A 61 24.49 -1.85 -7.31
C THR A 61 25.96 -1.46 -7.17
N THR A 62 26.54 -1.80 -6.03
CA THR A 62 27.97 -1.76 -5.77
C THR A 62 28.68 -2.41 -6.95
N ASP A 63 29.73 -1.78 -7.49
CA ASP A 63 30.65 -2.40 -8.44
C ASP A 63 31.21 -3.69 -7.82
N VAL A 64 30.54 -4.81 -8.08
CA VAL A 64 31.00 -6.13 -7.65
C VAL A 64 31.99 -6.60 -8.72
N SER A 65 33.23 -6.12 -8.61
CA SER A 65 34.39 -6.77 -9.20
C SER A 65 34.77 -7.99 -8.35
N SER A 66 33.85 -8.94 -8.18
CA SER A 66 34.08 -10.22 -7.50
C SER A 66 33.57 -11.35 -8.38
N SER A 67 34.43 -12.31 -8.69
CA SER A 67 34.12 -13.53 -9.46
C SER A 67 33.37 -14.59 -8.63
N ASP A 68 32.84 -14.21 -7.46
CA ASP A 68 32.10 -15.10 -6.58
C ASP A 68 30.71 -15.39 -7.18
N ALA A 69 30.51 -16.63 -7.62
CA ALA A 69 29.27 -17.15 -8.16
C ALA A 69 28.06 -16.94 -7.22
N THR A 70 28.29 -16.87 -5.91
CA THR A 70 27.25 -16.57 -4.91
C THR A 70 26.73 -15.15 -5.07
N VAL A 71 27.63 -14.19 -5.29
CA VAL A 71 27.28 -12.78 -5.48
C VAL A 71 26.57 -12.59 -6.82
N THR A 72 26.98 -13.31 -7.86
CA THR A 72 26.29 -13.32 -9.15
C THR A 72 24.86 -13.86 -9.05
N LYS A 73 24.65 -14.98 -8.35
CA LYS A 73 23.29 -15.55 -8.15
C LYS A 73 22.39 -14.66 -7.32
N PHE A 74 22.94 -14.03 -6.28
CA PHE A 74 22.20 -13.07 -5.46
C PHE A 74 21.78 -11.85 -6.28
N HIS A 75 22.69 -11.31 -7.11
CA HIS A 75 22.36 -10.21 -8.01
C HIS A 75 21.24 -10.59 -8.98
N LEU A 76 21.31 -11.77 -9.59
CA LEU A 76 20.25 -12.29 -10.47
C LEU A 76 18.90 -12.35 -9.75
N LEU A 77 18.86 -12.91 -8.53
CA LEU A 77 17.63 -12.97 -7.72
C LEU A 77 17.06 -11.58 -7.41
N VAL A 78 17.91 -10.60 -7.11
CA VAL A 78 17.48 -9.21 -6.88
C VAL A 78 16.91 -8.59 -8.14
N THR A 79 17.52 -8.85 -9.30
CA THR A 79 17.02 -8.41 -10.61
C THR A 79 15.66 -9.04 -10.92
N GLU A 80 15.54 -10.37 -10.84
CA GLU A 80 14.28 -11.10 -11.09
C GLU A 80 13.16 -10.65 -10.13
N THR A 81 13.50 -10.47 -8.84
CA THR A 81 12.53 -9.96 -7.86
C THR A 81 12.05 -8.58 -8.25
N ARG A 82 12.95 -7.68 -8.68
CA ARG A 82 12.57 -6.34 -9.13
C ARG A 82 11.66 -6.41 -10.36
N GLU A 83 11.99 -7.24 -11.34
CA GLU A 83 11.15 -7.44 -12.54
C GLU A 83 9.73 -7.86 -12.15
N VAL A 84 9.61 -8.83 -11.24
CA VAL A 84 8.32 -9.27 -10.69
C VAL A 84 7.58 -8.14 -10.00
N LEU A 85 8.24 -7.37 -9.13
CA LEU A 85 7.60 -6.24 -8.43
C LEU A 85 7.16 -5.13 -9.39
N THR A 86 7.89 -4.89 -10.48
CA THR A 86 7.55 -3.89 -11.51
C THR A 86 6.52 -4.39 -12.52
N SER A 87 6.14 -5.66 -12.48
CA SER A 87 5.17 -6.23 -13.42
C SER A 87 3.77 -5.63 -13.24
N ASN A 88 3.01 -5.64 -14.34
CA ASN A 88 1.60 -5.24 -14.29
C ASN A 88 0.79 -6.20 -13.42
N GLU A 89 1.09 -7.50 -13.51
CA GLU A 89 0.43 -8.55 -12.73
C GLU A 89 0.59 -8.31 -11.22
N PHE A 90 1.78 -7.93 -10.76
CA PHE A 90 1.99 -7.60 -9.36
C PHE A 90 1.32 -6.27 -8.98
N THR A 91 1.42 -5.25 -9.85
CA THR A 91 0.79 -3.95 -9.62
C THR A 91 -0.73 -4.06 -9.46
N ASP A 92 -1.38 -4.87 -10.32
CA ASP A 92 -2.81 -5.15 -10.26
C ASP A 92 -3.22 -5.82 -8.94
N VAL A 93 -2.42 -6.80 -8.48
CA VAL A 93 -2.65 -7.48 -7.20
C VAL A 93 -2.52 -6.49 -6.04
N VAL A 94 -1.50 -5.63 -6.05
CA VAL A 94 -1.31 -4.60 -5.02
C VAL A 94 -2.49 -3.62 -5.01
N GLU A 95 -2.95 -3.17 -6.17
CA GLU A 95 -4.12 -2.29 -6.25
C GLU A 95 -5.39 -2.94 -5.66
N ILE A 96 -5.66 -4.21 -5.99
CA ILE A 96 -6.81 -4.95 -5.48
C ILE A 96 -6.69 -5.14 -3.96
N ALA A 97 -5.50 -5.49 -3.47
CA ALA A 97 -5.23 -5.64 -2.04
C ALA A 97 -5.44 -4.32 -1.28
N LEU A 98 -4.91 -3.21 -1.78
CA LEU A 98 -5.07 -1.89 -1.18
C LEU A 98 -6.52 -1.39 -1.19
N LYS A 99 -7.26 -1.61 -2.28
CA LYS A 99 -8.71 -1.32 -2.36
C LYS A 99 -9.47 -2.13 -1.32
N SER A 100 -9.20 -3.43 -1.21
CA SER A 100 -9.87 -4.32 -0.25
C SER A 100 -9.56 -3.94 1.20
N CYS A 101 -8.32 -3.55 1.51
CA CYS A 101 -7.95 -3.01 2.82
C CYS A 101 -8.64 -1.67 3.11
N THR A 102 -8.83 -0.82 2.10
CA THR A 102 -9.52 0.47 2.27
C THR A 102 -10.99 0.26 2.62
N VAL A 103 -11.67 -0.69 1.96
CA VAL A 103 -13.04 -1.07 2.32
C VAL A 103 -13.10 -1.56 3.77
N ALA A 104 -12.22 -2.49 4.15
CA ALA A 104 -12.18 -3.00 5.53
C ALA A 104 -11.88 -1.92 6.58
N LEU A 105 -11.02 -0.94 6.25
CA LEU A 105 -10.71 0.18 7.13
C LEU A 105 -11.94 1.05 7.35
N VAL A 106 -12.70 1.33 6.30
CA VAL A 106 -13.90 2.15 6.37
C VAL A 106 -14.99 1.42 7.15
N GLU A 107 -15.19 0.12 6.95
CA GLU A 107 -16.08 -0.71 7.77
C GLU A 107 -15.70 -0.68 9.26
N GLU A 108 -14.40 -0.76 9.57
CA GLU A 108 -13.90 -0.65 10.95
C GLU A 108 -14.27 0.72 11.55
N MET A 109 -14.20 1.79 10.75
CA MET A 109 -14.60 3.12 11.19
C MET A 109 -16.13 3.31 11.30
N GLU A 110 -16.93 2.52 10.58
CA GLU A 110 -18.40 2.56 10.70
C GLU A 110 -18.90 1.99 12.03
N THR A 111 -18.10 1.18 12.72
CA THR A 111 -18.38 0.78 14.10
C THR A 111 -18.45 1.98 15.05
N GLN A 112 -17.89 3.12 14.63
CA GLN A 112 -17.88 4.35 15.39
C GLN A 112 -19.09 5.24 15.04
N PRO A 113 -19.70 5.89 16.05
CA PRO A 113 -20.96 6.60 15.85
C PRO A 113 -20.83 7.79 14.88
N GLY A 114 -21.74 7.84 13.90
CA GLY A 114 -21.99 9.01 13.04
C GLY A 114 -21.33 9.00 11.66
N LEU A 115 -20.49 8.01 11.31
CA LEU A 115 -19.85 7.96 9.98
C LEU A 115 -20.84 7.67 8.85
N GLY A 116 -21.77 6.73 9.05
CA GLY A 116 -22.75 6.34 8.04
C GLY A 116 -23.70 7.48 7.62
N THR A 117 -24.01 8.40 8.53
CA THR A 117 -24.83 9.61 8.26
C THR A 117 -24.01 10.81 7.82
N GLY A 118 -22.68 10.70 7.81
CA GLY A 118 -21.76 11.79 7.55
C GLY A 118 -21.24 12.45 8.84
N ILE A 119 -19.92 12.60 8.93
CA ILE A 119 -19.22 13.22 10.06
C ILE A 119 -18.27 14.32 9.56
N GLN A 120 -18.15 15.40 10.33
CA GLN A 120 -17.21 16.47 10.01
C GLN A 120 -15.76 15.99 10.06
N LEU A 121 -14.93 16.46 9.13
CA LEU A 121 -13.52 16.09 9.05
C LEU A 121 -12.78 16.31 10.38
N ALA A 122 -13.07 17.39 11.11
CA ALA A 122 -12.52 17.66 12.45
C ALA A 122 -12.76 16.51 13.45
N LYS A 123 -13.95 15.89 13.38
CA LYS A 123 -14.36 14.79 14.25
C LYS A 123 -13.94 13.44 13.69
N LEU A 124 -13.64 13.35 12.40
CA LEU A 124 -13.15 12.14 11.75
C LEU A 124 -11.68 11.86 12.07
N LEU A 125 -10.83 12.89 12.15
CA LEU A 125 -9.39 12.70 12.39
C LEU A 125 -9.07 11.88 13.66
N PRO A 126 -9.68 12.17 14.83
CA PRO A 126 -9.47 11.34 16.02
C PRO A 126 -10.00 9.91 15.90
N GLN A 127 -10.98 9.68 15.01
CA GLN A 127 -11.58 8.38 14.77
C GLN A 127 -10.66 7.49 13.91
N ILE A 128 -9.96 8.10 12.95
CA ILE A 128 -8.89 7.46 12.17
C ILE A 128 -7.73 7.04 13.10
N GLU A 129 -7.36 7.86 14.07
CA GLU A 129 -6.28 7.52 15.00
C GLU A 129 -6.61 6.25 15.84
N LYS A 130 -7.88 6.04 16.16
CA LYS A 130 -8.34 4.86 16.91
C LYS A 130 -8.27 3.55 16.12
N THR A 131 -8.13 3.58 14.80
CA THR A 131 -7.99 2.35 14.00
C THR A 131 -6.54 1.87 13.92
N VAL A 132 -5.57 2.67 14.39
CA VAL A 132 -4.14 2.32 14.34
C VAL A 132 -3.83 0.99 15.04
N PRO A 133 -4.37 0.67 16.24
CA PRO A 133 -4.12 -0.62 16.89
C PRO A 133 -4.56 -1.83 16.05
N GLU A 134 -5.67 -1.73 15.33
CA GLU A 134 -6.17 -2.80 14.46
C GLU A 134 -5.27 -3.00 13.23
N ILE A 135 -4.83 -1.89 12.61
CA ILE A 135 -3.93 -1.93 11.44
C ILE A 135 -2.53 -2.42 11.84
N SER A 136 -2.08 -2.10 13.05
CA SER A 136 -0.74 -2.44 13.55
C SER A 136 -0.71 -3.71 14.41
N ALA A 137 -1.81 -4.44 14.49
CA ALA A 137 -1.90 -5.69 15.22
C ALA A 137 -0.89 -6.73 14.67
N VAL A 138 -0.46 -7.64 15.55
CA VAL A 138 0.40 -8.77 15.17
C VAL A 138 -0.28 -9.62 14.09
N PRO A 139 0.49 -10.27 13.18
CA PRO A 139 -0.05 -10.93 11.99
C PRO A 139 -1.26 -11.84 12.24
N ASP A 140 -1.23 -12.68 13.27
CA ASP A 140 -2.32 -13.63 13.57
C ASP A 140 -3.63 -12.96 13.99
N LYS A 141 -3.57 -11.70 14.46
CA LYS A 141 -4.72 -10.90 14.89
C LYS A 141 -5.06 -9.77 13.93
N ASN A 142 -4.26 -9.59 12.87
CA ASN A 142 -4.41 -8.49 11.94
C ASN A 142 -5.36 -8.88 10.81
N ARG A 143 -6.61 -8.44 10.92
CA ARG A 143 -7.65 -8.69 9.91
C ARG A 143 -7.25 -8.21 8.51
N PHE A 144 -6.48 -7.11 8.40
CA PHE A 144 -6.02 -6.60 7.10
C PHE A 144 -5.02 -7.54 6.43
N LEU A 145 -4.07 -8.09 7.19
CA LEU A 145 -3.12 -9.07 6.67
C LEU A 145 -3.80 -10.38 6.29
N GLN A 146 -4.77 -10.84 7.09
CA GLN A 146 -5.59 -12.00 6.74
C GLN A 146 -6.38 -11.76 5.45
N LEU A 147 -7.02 -10.60 5.33
CA LEU A 147 -7.76 -10.23 4.13
C LEU A 147 -6.88 -10.21 2.88
N ILE A 148 -5.68 -9.61 2.94
CA ILE A 148 -4.73 -9.65 1.82
C ILE A 148 -4.36 -11.09 1.47
N ARG A 149 -4.00 -11.89 2.47
CA ARG A 149 -3.62 -13.31 2.28
C ARG A 149 -4.73 -14.09 1.61
N ASP A 150 -5.97 -13.87 2.03
CA ASP A 150 -7.13 -14.66 1.63
C ASP A 150 -7.69 -14.25 0.24
N LEU A 151 -7.16 -13.18 -0.38
CA LEU A 151 -7.57 -12.74 -1.72
C LEU A 151 -7.24 -13.78 -2.80
N PRO A 152 -8.20 -14.14 -3.69
CA PRO A 152 -7.95 -15.07 -4.79
C PRO A 152 -6.84 -14.61 -5.75
N GLN A 153 -6.73 -13.30 -5.99
CA GLN A 153 -5.73 -12.71 -6.88
C GLN A 153 -4.32 -12.88 -6.32
N VAL A 154 -4.17 -12.77 -4.99
CA VAL A 154 -2.90 -13.00 -4.30
C VAL A 154 -2.49 -14.47 -4.44
N HIS A 155 -3.41 -15.40 -4.19
CA HIS A 155 -3.16 -16.84 -4.37
C HIS A 155 -2.78 -17.20 -5.81
N LEU A 156 -3.54 -16.70 -6.79
CA LEU A 156 -3.30 -16.95 -8.19
C LEU A 156 -1.93 -16.42 -8.61
N PHE A 157 -1.60 -15.19 -8.21
CA PHE A 157 -0.30 -14.59 -8.48
C PHE A 157 0.85 -15.44 -7.96
N PHE A 158 0.81 -15.84 -6.69
CA PHE A 158 1.86 -16.70 -6.13
C PHE A 158 1.91 -18.08 -6.78
N THR A 159 0.76 -18.68 -7.09
CA THR A 159 0.70 -19.98 -7.80
C THR A 159 1.41 -19.89 -9.15
N LEU A 160 1.15 -18.83 -9.92
CA LEU A 160 1.79 -18.60 -11.21
C LEU A 160 3.28 -18.29 -11.05
N LEU A 161 3.65 -17.48 -10.06
CA LEU A 161 5.05 -17.15 -9.77
C LEU A 161 5.88 -18.41 -9.47
N TYR A 162 5.37 -19.32 -8.65
CA TYR A 162 6.06 -20.57 -8.29
C TYR A 162 5.95 -21.67 -9.34
N SER A 163 5.09 -21.51 -10.36
CA SER A 163 4.97 -22.45 -11.47
C SER A 163 5.91 -22.13 -12.64
N LYS A 164 6.55 -20.95 -12.64
CA LYS A 164 7.53 -20.58 -13.66
C LYS A 164 8.84 -21.32 -13.37
N PRO A 165 9.40 -22.09 -14.33
CA PRO A 165 10.74 -22.65 -14.16
C PRO A 165 11.76 -21.50 -14.06
N LEU A 166 12.68 -21.60 -13.10
CA LEU A 166 13.88 -20.75 -13.02
C LEU A 166 14.71 -20.86 -14.30
#